data_AF-W4EP50-F1
#
_entry.id   AF-W4EP50-F1
#
_cell.length_a   1.000
_cell.length_b   1.000
_cell.length_c   1.000
_cell.angle_alpha   90.00
_cell.angle_beta   90.00
_cell.angle_gamma   90.00
#
_symmetry.space_group_name_H-M   'P 1'
#
loop_
_entity.id
_entity.type
_entity.pdbx_description
1 polymer ?
#
loop_
_entity_poly.entity_id
_entity_poly.type
_entity_poly.pdbx_seq_one_letter_code
_entity_poly.pdbx_strand_id
1 'polypeptide(L)'
;MKKLISILSIFSIFSLLVLLIPTQADAASTGTGPYRKALSNSGYSWMSTNVYIPGGNDVRYGNTTDTGYIYLGGHNGSVEVDAGLQHSPTLDNWAPFISVNGTRPSSGTSTTRFKSGQTVFMKFYVTSDNTVELSVSGIATDGVKRTVVLNATAKGWKKSGTGNSLKRVTSIAQIGGDNFASKSYMKNVYWSDATIGTSSTSNAVWSGVHTNSFNSYQAPYVSVQYVNQSQETVNINLN
;
A
#
# COMPACT_ATOMS: atom_id res chain seq x y z
N MET A 1 69.23 -19.37 4.20
CA MET A 1 68.48 -18.64 3.15
C MET A 1 67.39 -19.53 2.57
N LYS A 2 66.15 -19.42 3.07
CA LYS A 2 64.94 -19.91 2.41
C LYS A 2 63.83 -18.90 2.67
N LYS A 3 63.38 -18.25 1.59
CA LYS A 3 62.25 -17.31 1.57
C LYS A 3 60.98 -18.07 1.96
N LEU A 4 60.17 -17.51 2.86
CA LEU A 4 58.76 -17.84 2.93
C LEU A 4 57.92 -16.63 2.55
N ILE A 5 57.00 -16.91 1.65
CA ILE A 5 56.14 -16.03 0.88
C ILE A 5 54.99 -15.55 1.77
N SER A 6 54.72 -14.25 1.73
CA SER A 6 53.51 -13.65 2.28
C SER A 6 52.33 -14.02 1.37
N ILE A 7 51.32 -14.67 1.94
CA ILE A 7 50.02 -14.88 1.30
C ILE A 7 49.04 -13.94 1.96
N LEU A 8 48.73 -12.87 1.25
CA LEU A 8 47.66 -11.93 1.55
C LEU A 8 46.33 -12.65 1.24
N SER A 9 45.62 -13.14 2.25
CA SER A 9 44.27 -13.68 2.08
C SER A 9 43.26 -12.54 1.98
N ILE A 10 42.81 -12.23 0.77
CA ILE A 10 41.66 -11.37 0.50
C ILE A 10 40.41 -12.14 0.94
N PHE A 11 39.88 -11.81 2.12
CA PHE A 11 38.53 -12.22 2.49
C PHE A 11 37.54 -11.36 1.70
N SER A 12 36.99 -11.92 0.63
CA SER A 12 35.76 -11.41 0.00
C SER A 12 34.64 -11.50 1.01
N ILE A 13 34.21 -10.35 1.53
CA ILE A 13 32.95 -10.21 2.27
C ILE A 13 31.83 -10.39 1.25
N PHE A 14 31.37 -11.64 1.06
CA PHE A 14 30.03 -11.87 0.56
C PHE A 14 29.08 -11.46 1.68
N SER A 15 28.61 -10.20 1.63
CA SER A 15 27.43 -9.80 2.39
C SER A 15 26.25 -10.61 1.86
N LEU A 16 25.98 -11.73 2.52
CA LEU A 16 24.74 -12.46 2.41
C LEU A 16 23.62 -11.46 2.74
N LEU A 17 22.92 -10.98 1.72
CA LEU A 17 21.71 -10.20 1.88
C LEU A 17 20.67 -11.16 2.48
N VAL A 18 20.63 -11.22 3.80
CA VAL A 18 19.58 -11.91 4.54
C VAL A 18 18.28 -11.21 4.16
N LEU A 19 17.43 -11.92 3.43
CA LEU A 19 16.04 -11.55 3.20
C LEU A 19 15.37 -11.57 4.58
N LEU A 20 15.39 -10.44 5.29
CA LEU A 20 14.58 -10.24 6.49
C LEU A 20 13.13 -10.14 6.02
N ILE A 21 12.49 -11.29 5.80
CA ILE A 21 11.03 -11.36 5.83
C ILE A 21 10.65 -10.86 7.24
N PRO A 22 9.70 -9.93 7.42
CA PRO A 22 9.04 -9.82 8.71
C PRO A 22 8.35 -11.17 8.91
N THR A 23 8.99 -12.04 9.69
CA THR A 23 8.80 -13.49 9.76
C THR A 23 7.43 -13.97 10.22
N GLN A 24 6.44 -13.10 10.35
CA GLN A 24 5.05 -13.47 10.51
C GLN A 24 4.18 -12.32 10.00
N ALA A 25 3.79 -12.41 8.73
CA ALA A 25 2.52 -11.80 8.36
C ALA A 25 1.42 -12.74 8.88
N ASP A 26 0.51 -12.22 9.69
CA ASP A 26 -0.70 -12.91 10.08
C ASP A 26 -1.47 -13.35 8.83
N ALA A 27 -2.20 -14.46 8.97
CA ALA A 27 -3.04 -14.97 7.90
C ALA A 27 -4.04 -13.89 7.45
N ALA A 28 -4.17 -13.73 6.14
CA ALA A 28 -5.19 -12.86 5.58
C ALA A 28 -6.59 -13.38 5.88
N SER A 29 -7.52 -12.46 6.10
CA SER A 29 -8.96 -12.72 6.03
C SER A 29 -9.34 -13.18 4.61
N THR A 30 -10.11 -14.28 4.52
CA THR A 30 -10.60 -14.84 3.26
C THR A 30 -11.83 -14.11 2.74
N GLY A 31 -12.07 -14.20 1.43
CA GLY A 31 -13.36 -13.88 0.80
C GLY A 31 -13.42 -12.56 0.02
N THR A 32 -12.32 -11.83 -0.09
CA THR A 32 -12.25 -10.54 -0.81
C THR A 32 -11.13 -10.48 -1.83
N GLY A 33 -10.40 -11.57 -2.05
CA GLY A 33 -9.26 -11.65 -2.94
C GLY A 33 -7.91 -11.45 -2.23
N PRO A 34 -6.79 -11.71 -2.93
CA PRO A 34 -5.45 -11.61 -2.37
C PRO A 34 -5.07 -10.17 -2.03
N TYR A 35 -4.36 -10.01 -0.91
CA TYR A 35 -3.79 -8.73 -0.51
C TYR A 35 -2.53 -8.88 0.34
N ARG A 36 -1.81 -7.75 0.45
CA ARG A 36 -0.74 -7.46 1.40
C ARG A 36 -1.11 -6.17 2.15
N LYS A 37 -1.20 -6.23 3.48
CA LYS A 37 -1.54 -5.12 4.37
C LYS A 37 -0.46 -4.91 5.43
N ALA A 38 -0.13 -3.66 5.69
CA ALA A 38 0.58 -3.23 6.90
C ALA A 38 -0.39 -2.40 7.75
N LEU A 39 -0.48 -2.70 9.04
CA LEU A 39 -1.38 -2.04 10.00
C LEU A 39 -0.56 -1.41 11.12
N SER A 40 -0.88 -0.17 11.49
CA SER A 40 -0.23 0.53 12.59
C SER A 40 -0.84 0.15 13.94
N ASN A 41 -0.10 0.42 15.02
CA ASN A 41 -0.71 0.59 16.34
C ASN A 41 -1.74 1.73 16.30
N SER A 42 -2.59 1.83 17.32
CA SER A 42 -3.51 2.96 17.42
C SER A 42 -2.79 4.24 17.85
N GLY A 43 -3.39 5.40 17.58
CA GLY A 43 -2.84 6.71 18.00
C GLY A 43 -2.42 7.62 16.85
N TYR A 44 -2.70 7.24 15.60
CA TYR A 44 -2.26 7.99 14.42
C TYR A 44 -3.45 8.56 13.63
N SER A 45 -3.28 9.74 13.06
CA SER A 45 -4.31 10.41 12.26
C SER A 45 -3.76 11.01 10.97
N TRP A 46 -2.51 10.70 10.64
CA TRP A 46 -1.82 11.19 9.48
C TRP A 46 -0.79 10.16 9.01
N MET A 47 -0.72 9.93 7.71
CA MET A 47 0.36 9.17 7.08
C MET A 47 0.62 9.66 5.65
N SER A 48 1.85 9.46 5.16
CA SER A 48 2.21 9.70 3.76
C SER A 48 3.20 8.68 3.23
N THR A 49 3.28 8.51 1.91
CA THR A 49 4.20 7.55 1.26
C THR A 49 4.31 7.85 -0.24
N ASN A 50 5.44 7.45 -0.83
CA ASN A 50 5.58 7.30 -2.27
C ASN A 50 5.20 5.87 -2.65
N VAL A 51 4.41 5.70 -3.71
CA VAL A 51 4.06 4.38 -4.24
C VAL A 51 4.18 4.32 -5.75
N TYR A 52 4.91 3.32 -6.27
CA TYR A 52 4.88 3.00 -7.69
C TYR A 52 3.57 2.29 -8.04
N ILE A 53 2.82 2.87 -8.99
CA ILE A 53 1.55 2.36 -9.48
C ILE A 53 1.77 1.68 -10.85
N PRO A 54 1.65 0.35 -10.95
CA PRO A 54 2.02 -0.40 -12.16
C PRO A 54 1.00 -0.23 -13.29
N GLY A 55 1.39 -0.63 -14.50
CA GLY A 55 0.55 -0.70 -15.69
C GLY A 55 1.16 -1.61 -16.75
N GLY A 56 0.58 -1.58 -17.96
CA GLY A 56 1.02 -2.43 -19.07
C GLY A 56 1.17 -3.89 -18.65
N ASN A 57 2.35 -4.47 -18.91
CA ASN A 57 2.64 -5.88 -18.64
C ASN A 57 2.76 -6.25 -17.14
N ASP A 58 2.72 -5.28 -16.23
CA ASP A 58 2.76 -5.52 -14.79
C ASP A 58 1.37 -5.70 -14.17
N VAL A 59 0.29 -5.46 -14.94
CA VAL A 59 -1.09 -5.62 -14.46
C VAL A 59 -1.94 -6.39 -15.46
N ARG A 60 -2.64 -7.41 -14.97
CA ARG A 60 -3.67 -8.12 -15.72
C ARG A 60 -4.77 -8.61 -14.81
N TYR A 61 -6.01 -8.47 -15.24
CA TYR A 61 -7.14 -9.12 -14.60
C TYR A 61 -7.69 -10.18 -15.55
N GLY A 62 -7.60 -11.45 -15.17
CA GLY A 62 -8.12 -12.54 -15.97
C GLY A 62 -9.61 -12.82 -15.72
N ASN A 63 -10.22 -12.11 -14.77
CA ASN A 63 -11.67 -12.06 -14.58
C ASN A 63 -12.15 -10.60 -14.62
N THR A 64 -13.38 -10.37 -15.11
CA THR A 64 -13.96 -9.03 -15.25
C THR A 64 -14.32 -8.39 -13.91
N THR A 65 -14.44 -9.19 -12.85
CA THR A 65 -14.73 -8.74 -11.49
C THR A 65 -13.48 -8.53 -10.64
N ASP A 66 -12.30 -8.93 -11.12
CA ASP A 66 -11.04 -8.70 -10.43
C ASP A 66 -10.62 -7.24 -10.62
N THR A 67 -10.20 -6.57 -9.54
CA THR A 67 -9.78 -5.16 -9.61
C THR A 67 -8.61 -4.90 -8.69
N GLY A 68 -7.54 -4.31 -9.22
CA GLY A 68 -6.37 -3.91 -8.44
C GLY A 68 -6.60 -2.62 -7.67
N TYR A 69 -6.18 -2.64 -6.41
CA TYR A 69 -6.22 -1.51 -5.49
C TYR A 69 -4.88 -1.30 -4.79
N ILE A 70 -4.52 -0.02 -4.65
CA ILE A 70 -3.36 0.44 -3.89
C ILE A 70 -3.86 1.57 -3.01
N TYR A 71 -3.94 1.35 -1.70
CA TYR A 71 -4.63 2.30 -0.84
C TYR A 71 -4.03 2.46 0.55
N LEU A 72 -4.30 3.63 1.12
CA LEU A 72 -4.11 3.99 2.51
C LEU A 72 -5.45 3.94 3.24
N GLY A 73 -5.47 4.21 4.54
CA GLY A 73 -6.71 4.35 5.29
C GLY A 73 -6.55 3.79 6.69
N GLY A 74 -7.56 3.08 7.19
CA GLY A 74 -7.48 2.47 8.51
C GLY A 74 -8.84 2.13 9.10
N HIS A 75 -8.90 2.03 10.42
CA HIS A 75 -10.15 1.89 11.15
C HIS A 75 -10.12 2.61 12.50
N ASN A 76 -11.31 2.96 12.98
CA ASN A 76 -11.57 3.30 14.38
C ASN A 76 -12.88 2.61 14.81
N GLY A 77 -12.81 1.71 15.79
CA GLY A 77 -13.93 0.85 16.16
C GLY A 77 -14.42 0.04 14.96
N SER A 78 -15.71 0.14 14.63
CA SER A 78 -16.35 -0.53 13.49
C SER A 78 -16.33 0.28 12.19
N VAL A 79 -15.67 1.44 12.15
CA VAL A 79 -15.66 2.31 10.97
C VAL A 79 -14.32 2.20 10.25
N GLU A 80 -14.36 1.56 9.08
CA GLU A 80 -13.24 1.32 8.19
C GLU A 80 -13.21 2.33 7.05
N VAL A 81 -12.01 2.78 6.68
CA VAL A 81 -11.76 3.68 5.56
C VAL A 81 -10.72 3.08 4.64
N ASP A 82 -11.05 3.02 3.35
CA ASP A 82 -10.14 2.69 2.26
C ASP A 82 -10.00 3.91 1.36
N ALA A 83 -8.79 4.44 1.26
CA ALA A 83 -8.51 5.72 0.62
C ALA A 83 -7.28 5.57 -0.27
N GLY A 84 -7.48 5.44 -1.57
CA GLY A 84 -6.36 5.27 -2.48
C GLY A 84 -6.71 5.28 -3.95
N LEU A 85 -6.16 4.31 -4.67
CA LEU A 85 -6.23 4.22 -6.12
C LEU A 85 -6.83 2.89 -6.56
N GLN A 86 -7.77 2.96 -7.49
CA GLN A 86 -8.34 1.83 -8.20
C GLN A 86 -7.84 1.82 -9.65
N HIS A 87 -7.31 0.69 -10.11
CA HIS A 87 -6.89 0.56 -11.50
C HIS A 87 -8.08 0.33 -12.44
N SER A 88 -7.98 0.85 -13.67
CA SER A 88 -8.82 0.46 -14.79
C SER A 88 -7.99 -0.32 -15.79
N PRO A 89 -8.28 -1.62 -16.04
CA PRO A 89 -7.56 -2.39 -17.05
C PRO A 89 -7.81 -1.85 -18.45
N THR A 90 -9.04 -1.39 -18.73
CA THR A 90 -9.43 -0.89 -20.05
C THR A 90 -8.66 0.36 -20.45
N LEU A 91 -8.37 1.25 -19.49
CA LEU A 91 -7.74 2.55 -19.76
C LEU A 91 -6.28 2.62 -19.30
N ASP A 92 -5.77 1.54 -18.70
CA ASP A 92 -4.49 1.45 -18.02
C ASP A 92 -4.12 2.72 -17.21
N ASN A 93 -4.96 3.03 -16.23
CA ASN A 93 -4.79 4.20 -15.37
C ASN A 93 -5.44 3.99 -14.00
N TRP A 94 -5.18 4.91 -13.09
CA TRP A 94 -5.54 4.81 -11.68
C TRP A 94 -6.48 5.95 -11.26
N ALA A 95 -7.65 5.61 -10.73
CA ALA A 95 -8.61 6.56 -10.18
C ALA A 95 -8.49 6.69 -8.67
N PRO A 96 -8.37 7.92 -8.13
CA PRO A 96 -8.51 8.18 -6.71
C PRO A 96 -9.89 7.81 -6.19
N PHE A 97 -9.95 7.22 -4.99
CA PHE A 97 -11.19 6.94 -4.30
C PHE A 97 -11.05 7.06 -2.78
N ILE A 98 -12.16 7.33 -2.10
CA ILE A 98 -12.36 7.04 -0.68
C ILE A 98 -13.63 6.20 -0.54
N SER A 99 -13.55 5.14 0.26
CA SER A 99 -14.68 4.35 0.72
C SER A 99 -14.73 4.33 2.24
N VAL A 100 -15.92 4.42 2.80
CA VAL A 100 -16.21 4.26 4.22
C VAL A 100 -17.13 3.06 4.36
N ASN A 101 -16.71 2.03 5.11
CA ASN A 101 -17.44 0.77 5.26
C ASN A 101 -17.88 0.15 3.92
N GLY A 102 -17.00 0.12 2.93
CA GLY A 102 -17.27 -0.43 1.60
C GLY A 102 -18.17 0.43 0.70
N THR A 103 -18.71 1.56 1.20
CA THR A 103 -19.51 2.49 0.41
C THR A 103 -18.66 3.67 -0.06
N ARG A 104 -18.79 4.10 -1.31
CA ARG A 104 -18.11 5.29 -1.83
C ARG A 104 -19.04 6.49 -1.84
N PRO A 105 -18.81 7.51 -0.99
CA PRO A 105 -19.54 8.76 -1.11
C PRO A 105 -19.15 9.49 -2.41
N SER A 106 -20.02 10.39 -2.89
CA SER A 106 -19.74 11.19 -4.10
C SER A 106 -18.46 12.01 -3.97
N SER A 107 -18.21 12.59 -2.79
CA SER A 107 -16.97 13.32 -2.44
C SER A 107 -15.71 12.44 -2.40
N GLY A 108 -15.90 11.12 -2.35
CA GLY A 108 -14.85 10.11 -2.37
C GLY A 108 -14.48 9.66 -3.79
N THR A 109 -14.78 10.45 -4.82
CA THR A 109 -14.46 10.13 -6.22
C THR A 109 -13.88 11.33 -6.96
N SER A 110 -13.08 11.07 -8.00
CA SER A 110 -12.57 12.10 -8.91
C SER A 110 -12.71 11.68 -10.37
N THR A 111 -12.93 12.66 -11.25
CA THR A 111 -12.80 12.49 -12.70
C THR A 111 -11.33 12.52 -13.15
N THR A 112 -10.43 13.07 -12.33
CA THR A 112 -8.99 13.07 -12.61
C THR A 112 -8.43 11.68 -12.34
N ARG A 113 -7.68 11.15 -13.31
CA ARG A 113 -7.04 9.84 -13.23
C ARG A 113 -5.54 9.99 -13.46
N PHE A 114 -4.75 9.13 -12.83
CA PHE A 114 -3.28 9.11 -12.95
C PHE A 114 -2.84 8.04 -13.94
N LYS A 115 -1.83 8.34 -14.78
CA LYS A 115 -1.23 7.34 -15.67
C LYS A 115 -0.66 6.18 -14.84
N SER A 116 -0.66 4.97 -15.39
CA SER A 116 0.11 3.89 -14.82
C SER A 116 1.62 4.07 -15.08
N GLY A 117 2.45 3.24 -14.43
CA GLY A 117 3.90 3.18 -14.67
C GLY A 117 4.69 4.34 -14.06
N GLN A 118 4.21 4.90 -12.96
CA GLN A 118 4.85 6.05 -12.30
C GLN A 118 4.83 5.91 -10.77
N THR A 119 5.64 6.70 -10.09
CA THR A 119 5.52 6.90 -8.64
C THR A 119 4.59 8.06 -8.35
N VAL A 120 3.61 7.83 -7.48
CA VAL A 120 2.73 8.87 -6.94
C VAL A 120 3.02 9.10 -5.46
N PHE A 121 2.78 10.32 -5.00
CA PHE A 121 2.81 10.65 -3.58
C PHE A 121 1.39 10.61 -3.01
N MET A 122 1.17 9.85 -1.94
CA MET A 122 -0.11 9.72 -1.28
C MET A 122 -0.04 10.21 0.17
N LYS A 123 -1.09 10.90 0.63
CA LYS A 123 -1.32 11.27 2.03
C LYS A 123 -2.72 10.87 2.45
N PHE A 124 -2.85 10.26 3.60
CA PHE A 124 -4.14 10.03 4.26
C PHE A 124 -4.12 10.71 5.63
N TYR A 125 -5.16 11.46 5.95
CA TYR A 125 -5.24 12.15 7.25
C TYR A 125 -6.65 12.48 7.67
N VAL A 126 -6.86 12.58 8.98
CA VAL A 126 -8.07 13.13 9.58
C VAL A 126 -7.95 14.65 9.56
N THR A 127 -8.89 15.41 9.01
CA THR A 127 -8.84 16.89 9.02
C THR A 127 -9.50 17.48 10.26
N SER A 128 -10.65 16.93 10.62
CA SER A 128 -11.39 17.20 11.84
C SER A 128 -11.96 15.88 12.35
N ASP A 129 -12.43 15.85 13.60
CA ASP A 129 -13.20 14.70 14.07
C ASP A 129 -14.30 14.33 13.07
N ASN A 130 -14.40 13.03 12.78
CA ASN A 130 -15.29 12.43 11.80
C ASN A 130 -15.03 12.75 10.31
N THR A 131 -13.93 13.42 9.96
CA THR A 131 -13.62 13.78 8.55
C THR A 131 -12.23 13.32 8.17
N VAL A 132 -12.14 12.54 7.10
CA VAL A 132 -10.88 12.00 6.56
C VAL A 132 -10.65 12.51 5.15
N GLU A 133 -9.38 12.64 4.78
CA GLU A 133 -8.93 13.10 3.48
C GLU A 133 -7.86 12.19 2.89
N LEU A 134 -7.91 12.07 1.56
CA LEU A 134 -6.87 11.48 0.73
C LEU A 134 -6.33 12.59 -0.17
N SER A 135 -5.03 12.76 -0.21
CA SER A 135 -4.34 13.58 -1.21
C SER A 135 -3.42 12.70 -2.04
N VAL A 136 -3.57 12.72 -3.37
CA VAL A 136 -2.69 11.99 -4.31
C VAL A 136 -2.08 12.97 -5.28
N SER A 137 -0.76 12.92 -5.46
CA SER A 137 -0.03 13.75 -6.42
C SER A 137 0.76 12.89 -7.41
N GLY A 138 0.62 13.17 -8.70
CA GLY A 138 1.25 12.41 -9.79
C GLY A 138 0.94 13.00 -11.16
N ILE A 139 1.37 12.33 -12.22
CA ILE A 139 1.07 12.71 -13.61
C ILE A 139 -0.31 12.18 -14.00
N ALA A 140 -1.24 13.10 -14.28
CA ALA A 140 -2.58 12.76 -14.73
C ALA A 140 -2.56 12.25 -16.19
N THR A 141 -3.68 11.68 -16.64
CA THR A 141 -3.81 11.11 -18.00
C THR A 141 -3.61 12.13 -19.12
N ASP A 142 -3.82 13.42 -18.85
CA ASP A 142 -3.49 14.54 -19.76
C ASP A 142 -1.98 14.85 -19.83
N GLY A 143 -1.15 14.17 -19.05
CA GLY A 143 0.30 14.39 -18.99
C GLY A 143 0.72 15.49 -18.01
N VAL A 144 -0.21 16.13 -17.31
CA VAL A 144 0.09 17.22 -16.37
C VAL A 144 0.22 16.68 -14.95
N LYS A 145 1.20 17.18 -14.19
CA LYS A 145 1.29 16.87 -12.76
C LYS A 145 0.13 17.52 -12.02
N ARG A 146 -0.69 16.73 -11.33
CA ARG A 146 -1.86 17.19 -10.57
C ARG A 146 -1.82 16.65 -9.15
N THR A 147 -2.51 17.36 -8.25
CA THR A 147 -2.85 16.86 -6.92
C THR A 147 -4.36 16.79 -6.81
N VAL A 148 -4.88 15.60 -6.50
CA VAL A 148 -6.29 15.36 -6.22
C VAL A 148 -6.46 15.24 -4.71
N VAL A 149 -7.43 15.95 -4.14
CA VAL A 149 -7.83 15.82 -2.73
C VAL A 149 -9.28 15.35 -2.69
N LEU A 150 -9.52 14.25 -1.99
CA LEU A 150 -10.84 13.68 -1.72
C LEU A 150 -11.11 13.75 -0.22
N ASN A 151 -12.38 13.82 0.16
CA ASN A 151 -12.80 13.76 1.56
C ASN A 151 -14.01 12.85 1.75
N ALA A 152 -14.15 12.35 2.97
CA ALA A 152 -15.34 11.62 3.40
C ALA A 152 -15.62 11.83 4.88
N THR A 153 -16.90 11.74 5.24
CA THR A 153 -17.33 11.62 6.63
C THR A 153 -17.13 10.17 7.10
N ALA A 154 -16.29 9.98 8.12
CA ALA A 154 -16.01 8.71 8.78
C ALA A 154 -16.28 8.85 10.29
N LYS A 155 -17.54 8.65 10.69
CA LYS A 155 -17.97 8.82 12.10
C LYS A 155 -17.11 7.98 13.05
N GLY A 156 -16.68 8.57 14.16
CA GLY A 156 -15.81 7.93 15.16
C GLY A 156 -14.33 8.23 14.99
N TRP A 157 -13.87 8.59 13.79
CA TRP A 157 -12.47 8.96 13.56
C TRP A 157 -12.09 10.23 14.31
N LYS A 158 -10.91 10.22 14.94
CA LYS A 158 -10.43 11.31 15.81
C LYS A 158 -9.25 12.05 15.21
N LYS A 159 -9.29 13.38 15.21
CA LYS A 159 -8.16 14.19 14.72
C LYS A 159 -6.91 13.98 15.56
N SER A 160 -7.07 13.70 16.86
CA SER A 160 -5.98 13.36 17.78
C SER A 160 -5.27 12.04 17.47
N GLY A 161 -5.87 11.16 16.65
CA GLY A 161 -5.38 9.79 16.46
C GLY A 161 -5.91 8.78 17.48
N THR A 162 -6.61 9.23 18.52
CA THR A 162 -7.15 8.34 19.56
C THR A 162 -8.05 7.26 18.97
N GLY A 163 -7.68 5.99 19.14
CA GLY A 163 -8.43 4.83 18.63
C GLY A 163 -8.28 4.57 17.13
N ASN A 164 -7.68 5.47 16.37
CA ASN A 164 -7.43 5.27 14.95
C ASN A 164 -6.19 4.38 14.76
N SER A 165 -6.32 3.34 13.95
CA SER A 165 -5.18 2.56 13.42
C SER A 165 -5.14 2.72 11.90
N LEU A 166 -3.97 3.03 11.35
CA LEU A 166 -3.78 3.31 9.93
C LEU A 166 -3.25 2.10 9.18
N LYS A 167 -3.59 1.98 7.89
CA LYS A 167 -3.15 0.88 7.02
C LYS A 167 -2.65 1.36 5.67
N ARG A 168 -1.75 0.58 5.08
CA ARG A 168 -1.44 0.59 3.63
C ARG A 168 -1.65 -0.81 3.06
N VAL A 169 -2.25 -0.88 1.87
CA VAL A 169 -2.69 -2.15 1.28
C VAL A 169 -2.47 -2.16 -0.23
N THR A 170 -1.95 -3.29 -0.71
CA THR A 170 -1.95 -3.68 -2.12
C THR A 170 -2.85 -4.90 -2.25
N SER A 171 -3.85 -4.87 -3.13
CA SER A 171 -4.79 -5.99 -3.31
C SER A 171 -5.27 -6.15 -4.75
N ILE A 172 -5.71 -7.36 -5.09
CA ILE A 172 -6.64 -7.60 -6.19
C ILE A 172 -7.95 -8.04 -5.53
N ALA A 173 -8.93 -7.14 -5.50
CA ALA A 173 -10.23 -7.46 -4.92
C ALA A 173 -11.02 -8.38 -5.87
N GLN A 174 -11.74 -9.33 -5.30
CA GLN A 174 -12.54 -10.32 -6.03
C GLN A 174 -13.98 -10.38 -5.48
N ILE A 175 -14.95 -10.43 -6.38
CA ILE A 175 -16.37 -10.58 -6.03
C ILE A 175 -16.71 -12.07 -5.97
N GLY A 176 -17.39 -12.49 -4.89
CA GLY A 176 -17.86 -13.87 -4.72
C GLY A 176 -16.87 -14.81 -4.03
N GLY A 177 -15.78 -14.27 -3.46
CA GLY A 177 -14.78 -15.02 -2.71
C GLY A 177 -13.41 -15.03 -3.38
N ASP A 178 -12.48 -15.79 -2.78
CA ASP A 178 -11.11 -15.89 -3.28
C ASP A 178 -11.04 -16.85 -4.47
N ASN A 179 -10.73 -16.32 -5.65
CA ASN A 179 -10.49 -17.09 -6.86
C ASN A 179 -9.02 -16.98 -7.28
N PHE A 180 -8.20 -17.88 -6.74
CA PHE A 180 -6.76 -17.94 -7.05
C PHE A 180 -6.43 -18.51 -8.44
N ALA A 181 -7.45 -18.91 -9.22
CA ALA A 181 -7.32 -19.45 -10.58
C ALA A 181 -7.71 -18.42 -11.67
N SER A 182 -7.95 -17.16 -11.29
CA SER A 182 -8.34 -16.11 -12.23
C SER A 182 -7.21 -15.69 -13.16
N LYS A 183 -5.97 -16.15 -12.91
CA LYS A 183 -4.76 -15.74 -13.60
C LYS A 183 -4.43 -14.24 -13.50
N SER A 184 -5.11 -13.50 -12.62
CA SER A 184 -4.87 -12.08 -12.42
C SER A 184 -3.51 -11.83 -11.75
N TYR A 185 -2.84 -10.75 -12.13
CA TYR A 185 -1.62 -10.33 -11.47
C TYR A 185 -1.51 -8.80 -11.38
N MET A 186 -0.79 -8.36 -10.37
CA MET A 186 -0.38 -6.96 -10.18
C MET A 186 1.01 -6.99 -9.55
N LYS A 187 2.01 -6.58 -10.31
CA LYS A 187 3.43 -6.73 -9.98
C LYS A 187 4.08 -5.38 -9.72
N ASN A 188 5.21 -5.41 -9.03
CA ASN A 188 6.09 -4.28 -8.80
C ASN A 188 5.47 -3.11 -8.03
N VAL A 189 4.41 -3.31 -7.24
CA VAL A 189 3.86 -2.23 -6.40
C VAL A 189 4.86 -1.92 -5.31
N TYR A 190 5.56 -0.81 -5.44
CA TYR A 190 6.66 -0.44 -4.55
C TYR A 190 6.26 0.70 -3.64
N TRP A 191 6.16 0.41 -2.34
CA TRP A 191 5.97 1.40 -1.29
C TRP A 191 7.32 1.91 -0.82
N SER A 192 7.46 3.22 -0.63
CA SER A 192 8.68 3.85 -0.12
C SER A 192 8.39 5.09 0.71
N ASP A 193 9.37 5.46 1.54
CA ASP A 193 9.37 6.66 2.38
C ASP A 193 8.07 6.86 3.19
N ALA A 194 7.48 5.77 3.68
CA ALA A 194 6.28 5.89 4.48
C ALA A 194 6.55 6.63 5.79
N THR A 195 5.70 7.59 6.12
CA THR A 195 5.74 8.34 7.37
C THR A 195 4.37 8.28 8.04
N ILE A 196 4.35 8.31 9.36
CA ILE A 196 3.14 8.17 10.17
C ILE A 196 3.21 9.07 11.40
N GLY A 197 2.06 9.61 11.82
CA GLY A 197 1.97 10.55 12.93
C GLY A 197 0.55 11.06 13.16
N THR A 198 0.45 12.21 13.82
CA THR A 198 -0.82 12.94 14.03
C THR A 198 -0.94 14.16 13.11
N SER A 199 0.16 14.59 12.49
CA SER A 199 0.19 15.66 11.50
C SER A 199 1.44 15.59 10.60
N SER A 200 1.48 16.42 9.55
CA SER A 200 2.66 16.59 8.71
C SER A 200 3.85 17.25 9.41
N THR A 201 3.67 17.81 10.61
CA THR A 201 4.74 18.39 11.44
C THR A 201 5.07 17.55 12.66
N SER A 202 4.23 16.55 12.99
CA SER A 202 4.40 15.61 14.09
C SER A 202 4.26 14.19 13.54
N ASN A 203 5.27 13.76 12.79
CA ASN A 203 5.38 12.43 12.21
C ASN A 203 6.82 11.90 12.31
N ALA A 204 6.96 10.62 12.05
CA ALA A 204 8.24 9.94 11.91
C ALA A 204 8.15 8.92 10.77
N VAL A 205 9.31 8.43 10.32
CA VAL A 205 9.40 7.28 9.41
C VAL A 205 8.62 6.10 10.01
N TRP A 206 7.78 5.44 9.21
CA TRP A 206 7.01 4.30 9.66
C TRP A 206 7.94 3.12 9.95
N SER A 207 8.11 2.77 11.22
CA SER A 207 9.02 1.71 11.67
C SER A 207 8.28 0.65 12.48
N GLY A 208 9.03 -0.32 13.03
CA GLY A 208 8.49 -1.40 13.86
C GLY A 208 7.71 -0.89 15.08
N VAL A 209 8.13 0.20 15.71
CA VAL A 209 7.43 0.75 16.88
C VAL A 209 6.03 1.30 16.56
N HIS A 210 5.78 1.64 15.29
CA HIS A 210 4.49 2.11 14.82
C HIS A 210 3.61 0.98 14.29
N THR A 211 4.18 -0.20 14.03
CA THR A 211 3.51 -1.28 13.31
C THR A 211 2.89 -2.27 14.29
N ASN A 212 1.60 -2.51 14.14
CA ASN A 212 0.90 -3.53 14.89
C ASN A 212 1.07 -4.90 14.25
N SER A 213 0.79 -4.98 12.95
CA SER A 213 0.79 -6.25 12.24
C SER A 213 0.98 -6.07 10.74
N PHE A 214 1.25 -7.20 10.13
CA PHE A 214 1.35 -7.40 8.71
C PHE A 214 0.37 -8.52 8.38
N ASN A 215 -0.54 -8.34 7.43
CA ASN A 215 -1.45 -9.40 7.01
C ASN A 215 -1.23 -9.68 5.52
N SER A 216 -1.13 -10.95 5.14
CA SER A 216 -0.89 -11.31 3.75
C SER A 216 -1.43 -12.69 3.45
N TYR A 217 -1.93 -12.87 2.23
CA TYR A 217 -1.93 -14.21 1.65
C TYR A 217 -0.47 -14.64 1.49
N GLN A 218 -0.21 -15.92 1.68
CA GLN A 218 1.15 -16.45 1.58
C GLN A 218 1.45 -16.88 0.13
N ALA A 219 2.69 -17.26 -0.11
CA ALA A 219 3.11 -17.84 -1.37
C ALA A 219 2.21 -19.05 -1.76
N PRO A 220 1.91 -19.25 -3.06
CA PRO A 220 2.50 -18.54 -4.21
C PRO A 220 1.78 -17.23 -4.59
N TYR A 221 0.68 -16.86 -3.93
CA TYR A 221 -0.23 -15.82 -4.44
C TYR A 221 0.26 -14.40 -4.20
N VAL A 222 0.96 -14.17 -3.09
CA VAL A 222 1.56 -12.88 -2.76
C VAL A 222 3.02 -13.11 -2.39
N SER A 223 3.89 -12.32 -3.00
CA SER A 223 5.32 -12.27 -2.66
C SER A 223 5.70 -10.83 -2.34
N VAL A 224 6.52 -10.68 -1.30
CA VAL A 224 6.93 -9.38 -0.77
C VAL A 224 8.45 -9.35 -0.71
N GLN A 225 9.05 -8.40 -1.42
CA GLN A 225 10.45 -8.04 -1.23
C GLN A 225 10.48 -6.95 -0.16
N TYR A 226 10.60 -7.39 1.09
CA TYR A 226 10.58 -6.50 2.24
C TYR A 226 11.96 -5.89 2.49
N VAL A 227 11.99 -4.59 2.79
CA VAL A 227 13.18 -3.87 3.27
C VAL A 227 12.98 -3.42 4.72
N ASN A 228 11.89 -2.69 4.97
CA ASN A 228 11.47 -2.26 6.31
C ASN A 228 9.97 -1.88 6.29
N GLN A 229 9.42 -1.42 7.42
CA GLN A 229 7.99 -1.09 7.52
C GLN A 229 7.56 0.05 6.59
N SER A 230 8.49 0.92 6.19
CA SER A 230 8.28 2.02 5.25
C SER A 230 8.53 1.65 3.79
N GLN A 231 9.11 0.47 3.53
CA GLN A 231 9.61 0.12 2.21
C GLN A 231 9.47 -1.38 1.91
N GLU A 232 8.67 -1.70 0.90
CA GLU A 232 8.52 -3.05 0.37
C GLU A 232 8.00 -3.02 -1.08
N THR A 233 8.39 -4.03 -1.87
CA THR A 233 7.78 -4.30 -3.17
C THR A 233 6.82 -5.48 -3.04
N VAL A 234 5.58 -5.29 -3.47
CA VAL A 234 4.52 -6.31 -3.43
C VAL A 234 4.22 -6.80 -4.84
N ASN A 235 4.14 -8.13 -4.98
CA ASN A 235 3.61 -8.78 -6.18
C ASN A 235 2.46 -9.69 -5.79
N ILE A 236 1.34 -9.56 -6.50
CA ILE A 236 0.20 -10.47 -6.44
C ILE A 236 0.16 -11.23 -7.76
N ASN A 237 0.16 -12.56 -7.70
CA ASN A 237 0.14 -13.42 -8.88
C ASN A 237 -0.78 -14.62 -8.64
N LEU A 238 -1.93 -14.61 -9.31
CA LEU A 238 -2.89 -15.71 -9.29
C LEU A 238 -2.62 -16.64 -10.46
N ASN A 239 -2.81 -17.95 -10.23
CA ASN A 239 -2.49 -19.00 -11.20
C ASN A 239 -3.57 -19.12 -12.29
#